data_AF-S9QED8-F1
#
_entry.id   AF-S9QED8-F1
#
_cell.length_a   1.000
_cell.length_b   1.000
_cell.length_c   1.000
_cell.angle_alpha   90.00
_cell.angle_beta   90.00
_cell.angle_gamma   90.00
#
_symmetry.space_group_name_H-M   'P 1'
#
loop_
_entity.id
_entity.type
_entity.pdbx_description
1 polymer ?
#
loop_
_entity_poly.entity_id
_entity_poly.type
_entity_poly.pdbx_seq_one_letter_code
_entity_poly.pdbx_strand_id
1 'polypeptide(L)' 'MNCVMSEIANVSVEQTSDGAVVRLTAKDPNQVEQVQQMARRMENCMAGEQQSPDQQTPAPEP' A
#
# COMPACT_ATOMS: atom_id res chain seq x y z
N MET A 1 -0.89 13.30 2.23
CA MET A 1 -1.50 12.04 2.71
C MET A 1 -0.49 11.32 3.59
N ASN A 2 -0.70 11.34 4.90
CA ASN A 2 0.11 10.57 5.85
C ASN A 2 -0.36 9.13 5.74
N CYS A 3 0.41 8.26 5.07
CA CYS A 3 0.09 6.85 5.06
C CYS A 3 0.29 6.34 6.49
N VAL A 4 -0.81 5.99 7.17
CA VAL A 4 -0.89 5.44 8.53
C VAL A 4 -0.23 4.04 8.63
N MET A 5 0.74 3.76 7.77
CA MET A 5 1.47 2.49 7.68
C MET A 5 2.28 2.26 8.96
N SER A 6 2.82 3.33 9.55
CA SER A 6 3.63 3.27 10.76
C SER A 6 2.85 2.85 12.02
N GLU A 7 1.52 2.96 12.04
CA GLU A 7 0.71 2.53 13.20
C GLU A 7 0.41 1.03 13.17
N ILE A 8 0.30 0.45 11.98
CA ILE A 8 -0.17 -0.94 11.76
C ILE A 8 1.00 -1.90 11.53
N ALA A 9 2.06 -1.41 10.86
CA ALA A 9 3.20 -2.22 10.46
C ALA A 9 4.53 -1.49 10.64
N ASN A 10 5.58 -2.24 10.92
CA ASN A 10 6.94 -1.79 10.71
C ASN A 10 7.29 -1.97 9.24
N VAL A 11 7.77 -0.89 8.61
CA VAL A 11 8.18 -0.89 7.20
C VAL A 11 9.69 -0.76 7.14
N SER A 12 10.35 -1.64 6.41
CA SER A 12 11.79 -1.57 6.15
C SER A 12 12.03 -1.70 4.66
N VAL A 13 12.87 -0.83 4.11
CA VAL A 13 13.24 -0.88 2.69
C VAL A 13 14.70 -1.25 2.61
N GLU A 14 14.98 -2.35 1.92
CA GLU A 14 16.32 -2.83 1.64
C GLU A 14 16.62 -2.60 0.16
N GLN A 15 17.77 -1.98 -0.11
CA GLN A 15 18.23 -1.75 -1.46
C GLN A 15 19.12 -2.91 -1.88
N THR A 16 18.80 -3.51 -3.02
CA THR A 16 19.50 -4.66 -3.58
C THR A 16 20.05 -4.30 -4.96
N SER A 17 20.96 -5.13 -5.49
CA SER A 17 21.57 -4.86 -6.81
C SER A 17 20.58 -4.90 -7.98
N ASP A 18 19.44 -5.58 -7.82
CA ASP A 18 18.40 -5.73 -8.84
C ASP A 18 17.24 -4.75 -8.66
N GLY A 19 17.11 -4.14 -7.47
CA GLY A 19 16.00 -3.25 -7.16
C GLY A 19 15.83 -2.98 -5.65
N ALA A 20 14.61 -2.73 -5.21
CA ALA A 20 14.28 -2.49 -3.80
C ALA A 20 13.34 -3.56 -3.26
N VAL A 21 13.64 -4.08 -2.07
CA VAL A 21 12.79 -4.99 -1.31
C VAL A 21 12.13 -4.23 -0.18
N VAL A 22 10.80 -4.19 -0.16
CA VAL A 22 10.03 -3.61 0.94
C VAL A 22 9.54 -4.72 1.85
N ARG A 23 9.97 -4.70 3.12
CA ARG A 23 9.54 -5.63 4.15
C ARG A 23 8.50 -4.97 5.05
N LEU A 24 7.29 -5.52 5.05
CA LEU A 24 6.16 -5.09 5.87
C LEU A 24 5.97 -6.12 7.00
N THR A 25 6.09 -5.69 8.24
CA THR A 25 5.91 -6.56 9.43
C THR A 25 4.77 -6.02 10.28
N ALA A 26 3.69 -6.77 10.43
CA ALA A 26 2.60 -6.36 11.32
C ALA A 26 3.10 -6.22 12.76
N LYS A 27 2.69 -5.15 13.46
CA LYS A 27 3.02 -4.97 14.88
C LYS A 27 2.22 -5.92 15.78
N ASP A 28 1.02 -6.27 15.32
CA ASP A 28 0.12 -7.19 16.00
C ASP A 28 -0.28 -8.34 15.08
N PRO A 29 -0.43 -9.56 15.61
CA PRO A 29 -0.88 -10.71 14.83
C PRO A 29 -2.29 -10.51 14.25
N ASN A 30 -3.14 -9.73 14.93
CA ASN A 30 -4.48 -9.39 14.42
C ASN A 30 -4.46 -8.43 13.23
N GLN A 31 -3.33 -7.77 12.95
CA GLN A 31 -3.19 -6.81 11.87
C GLN A 31 -2.54 -7.41 10.61
N VAL A 32 -2.19 -8.70 10.65
CA VAL A 32 -1.57 -9.42 9.52
C VAL A 32 -2.42 -9.34 8.25
N GLU A 33 -3.74 -9.49 8.36
CA GLU A 33 -4.65 -9.41 7.21
C GLU A 33 -4.63 -8.01 6.57
N GLN A 34 -4.63 -6.96 7.39
CA GLN A 34 -4.57 -5.57 6.91
C GLN A 34 -3.25 -5.27 6.18
N VAL A 35 -2.12 -5.77 6.71
CA VAL A 35 -0.81 -5.63 6.08
C VAL A 35 -0.75 -6.38 4.76
N GLN A 36 -1.35 -7.57 4.67
CA GLN A 36 -1.41 -8.34 3.44
C GLN A 36 -2.26 -7.67 2.36
N GLN A 37 -3.44 -7.13 2.71
CA GLN A 37 -4.27 -6.38 1.77
C GLN A 37 -3.57 -5.12 1.26
N MET A 38 -2.75 -4.49 2.10
CA MET A 38 -1.95 -3.34 1.71
C MET A 38 -0.83 -3.72 0.74
N ALA A 39 -0.09 -4.79 1.03
CA ALA A 39 0.95 -5.30 0.14
C ALA A 39 0.37 -5.58 -1.26
N ARG A 40 -0.78 -6.27 -1.34
CA ARG A 40 -1.48 -6.52 -2.61
C ARG A 40 -1.87 -5.25 -3.35
N ARG A 41 -2.35 -4.22 -2.65
CA ARG A 41 -2.65 -2.92 -3.28
C ARG A 41 -1.41 -2.26 -3.86
N MET A 42 -0.29 -2.32 -3.14
CA MET A 42 0.99 -1.80 -3.64
C MET A 42 1.50 -2.58 -4.85
N GLU A 43 1.38 -3.91 -4.83
CA GLU A 43 1.66 -4.76 -5.99
C GLU A 43 0.78 -4.37 -7.18
N ASN A 44 -0.53 -4.15 -6.98
CA ASN A 44 -1.42 -3.73 -8.05
C ASN A 44 -1.05 -2.37 -8.66
N CYS A 45 -0.64 -1.42 -7.81
CA CYS A 45 -0.16 -0.11 -8.27
C CYS A 45 1.16 -0.21 -9.06
N MET A 46 2.08 -1.11 -8.69
CA MET A 46 3.37 -1.28 -9.37
C MET A 46 3.28 -2.14 -10.64
N ALA A 47 2.35 -3.10 -10.67
CA ALA A 47 2.10 -3.99 -11.81
C ALA A 47 1.52 -3.25 -13.04
N GLY A 48 1.26 -1.94 -12.92
CA GLY A 48 0.80 -1.13 -14.05
C GLY A 48 -0.67 -1.37 -14.39
N GLU A 49 -1.48 -1.84 -13.44
CA GLU A 49 -2.93 -1.62 -13.54
C GLU A 49 -3.17 -0.12 -13.41
N GLN A 50 -3.30 0.50 -14.57
CA GLN A 50 -4.03 1.73 -14.78
C GLN A 50 -5.37 1.62 -14.07
N GLN A 51 -5.42 1.93 -12.78
CA GLN A 51 -6.66 2.41 -12.21
C GLN A 51 -6.85 3.79 -12.84
N SER A 52 -7.53 3.80 -14.00
CA SER A 52 -8.11 4.99 -14.60
C SER A 52 -8.64 5.88 -13.47
N PRO A 53 -8.40 7.19 -13.47
CA PRO A 53 -8.91 8.12 -12.45
C PRO A 53 -10.46 8.24 -12.41
N ASP A 54 -11.20 7.24 -12.89
CA ASP A 54 -12.66 7.15 -12.91
C ASP A 54 -13.23 6.60 -11.60
N GLN A 55 -12.72 7.08 -10.46
CA GLN A 55 -13.47 7.10 -9.19
C GLN A 55 -13.30 8.44 -8.46
N GLN A 56 -13.16 9.54 -9.22
CA GLN A 56 -13.74 10.80 -8.78
C GLN A 56 -15.25 10.63 -8.78
N THR A 57 -15.80 10.31 -7.60
CA THR A 57 -17.21 10.53 -7.25
C THR A 57 -17.70 11.81 -7.92
N PRO A 58 -18.83 11.82 -8.66
CA PRO A 58 -19.34 13.07 -9.22
C PRO A 58 -19.54 14.06 -8.07
N ALA A 59 -18.87 15.21 -8.16
CA ALA A 59 -19.16 16.32 -7.26
C ALA A 59 -20.65 16.68 -7.46
N PRO A 60 -21.48 16.75 -6.40
CA PRO A 60 -22.83 17.24 -6.56
C PRO A 60 -22.77 18.71 -7.01
N GLU A 61 -23.29 18.97 -8.20
CA GLU A 61 -23.46 20.30 -8.78
C GLU A 61 -24.45 21.14 -7.93
N PRO A 62 -24.14 22.41 -7.65
CA PRO A 62 -25.13 23.43 -7.33
C PRO A 62 -25.62 24.21 -8.55
#